data_AF-A0A450VTW4-F1
#
_entry.id   AF-A0A450VTW4-F1
#
_cell.length_a   1.000
_cell.length_b   1.000
_cell.length_c   1.000
_cell.angle_alpha   90.00
_cell.angle_beta   90.00
_cell.angle_gamma   90.00
#
_symmetry.space_group_name_H-M   'P 1'
#
loop_
_entity.id
_entity.type
_entity.pdbx_description
1 polymer ?
#
loop_
_entity_poly.entity_id
_entity_poly.type
_entity_poly.pdbx_seq_one_letter_code
_entity_poly.pdbx_strand_id
1 'polypeptide(L)' 'MNDPIVEEIRRVRDEHARRFDYDLAAICNDIRKQQSRYGDRVIRLRRDRRGIQPVADIVEDFATPLDTVSRPLRGPIR' A
#
# COMPACT_ATOMS: atom_id res chain seq x y z
N MET A 1 -9.45 -16.94 14.04
CA MET A 1 -8.19 -17.47 14.60
C MET A 1 -7.18 -16.33 14.56
N ASN A 2 -6.78 -15.77 15.69
CA ASN A 2 -5.75 -14.72 15.70
C ASN A 2 -4.39 -15.40 15.67
N ASP A 3 -3.59 -15.09 14.65
CA ASP A 3 -2.21 -15.55 14.55
C ASP A 3 -1.36 -14.74 15.54
N PRO A 4 -0.57 -15.39 16.42
CA PRO A 4 0.28 -14.70 17.39
C PRO A 4 1.25 -13.69 16.75
N ILE A 5 1.73 -13.96 15.53
CA ILE A 5 2.62 -13.05 14.79
C ILE A 5 1.86 -11.78 14.37
N VAL A 6 0.61 -11.95 13.94
CA VAL A 6 -0.23 -10.82 13.50
C VAL A 6 -0.61 -9.92 14.68
N GLU A 7 -0.89 -10.50 15.84
CA GLU A 7 -1.18 -9.72 17.06
C GLU A 7 0.02 -8.89 17.53
N GLU A 8 1.23 -9.43 17.44
CA GLU A 8 2.44 -8.66 17.73
C GLU A 8 2.59 -7.46 16.78
N ILE A 9 2.42 -7.69 15.47
CA ILE A 9 2.48 -6.62 14.46
C ILE A 9 1.41 -5.56 14.73
N ARG A 10 0.18 -5.96 15.07
CA ARG A 10 -0.91 -5.05 15.42
C ARG A 10 -0.53 -4.18 16.61
N ARG A 11 -0.02 -4.78 17.69
CA ARG A 11 0.41 -4.06 18.89
C ARG A 11 1.49 -3.02 18.59
N VAL A 12 2.50 -3.38 17.80
CA VAL A 12 3.59 -2.46 17.42
C VAL A 12 3.06 -1.31 16.56
N ARG A 13 2.18 -1.60 15.59
CA ARG A 13 1.55 -0.57 14.74
C ARG A 13 0.67 0.38 15.57
N ASP A 14 -0.10 -0.13 16.50
CA ASP A 14 -0.96 0.67 17.37
C ASP A 14 -0.17 1.56 18.31
N GLU A 15 0.91 1.05 18.91
CA GLU A 15 1.79 1.86 19.75
C GLU A 15 2.42 2.99 18.95
N HIS A 16 2.88 2.72 17.73
CA HIS A 16 3.44 3.73 16.86
C HIS A 16 2.39 4.78 16.47
N ALA A 17 1.20 4.36 16.04
CA ALA A 17 0.11 5.26 15.65
C ALA A 17 -0.36 6.15 16.81
N ARG A 18 -0.39 5.61 18.04
CA ARG A 18 -0.76 6.36 19.24
C ARG A 18 0.19 7.52 19.52
N ARG A 19 1.48 7.42 19.17
CA ARG A 19 2.45 8.53 19.30
C ARG A 19 2.11 9.74 18.41
N PHE A 20 1.27 9.52 17.40
CA PHE A 20 0.80 10.53 16.45
C PHE A 20 -0.72 10.76 16.58
N ASP A 21 -1.35 10.34 17.67
CA ASP A 21 -2.79 10.44 17.89
C ASP A 21 -3.63 9.84 16.75
N TYR A 22 -3.10 8.81 16.09
CA TYR A 22 -3.69 8.19 14.90
C TYR A 22 -3.89 9.14 13.70
N ASP A 23 -3.22 10.30 13.69
CA ASP A 23 -3.23 11.21 12.55
C ASP A 23 -2.27 10.72 11.44
N LEU A 24 -2.88 10.25 10.35
CA LEU A 24 -2.15 9.82 9.15
C LEU A 24 -1.30 10.94 8.56
N ALA A 25 -1.73 12.19 8.64
CA ALA A 25 -0.99 13.32 8.11
C ALA A 25 0.29 13.56 8.92
N ALA A 26 0.22 13.48 10.25
CA ALA A 26 1.36 13.60 11.16
C ALA A 26 2.41 12.50 10.91
N ILE A 27 1.97 11.24 10.81
CA ILE A 27 2.86 10.10 10.49
C ILE A 27 3.57 10.32 9.16
N CYS A 28 2.83 10.70 8.12
CA CYS A 28 3.39 10.97 6.80
C CYS A 28 4.40 12.12 6.84
N ASN A 29 4.13 13.17 7.62
CA ASN A 29 5.02 14.30 7.76
C ASN A 29 6.32 13.92 8.47
N ASP A 30 6.25 13.10 9.52
CA ASP A 30 7.44 12.60 10.22
C ASP A 30 8.34 11.78 9.29
N ILE A 31 7.76 10.86 8.52
CA ILE A 31 8.50 10.07 7.53
C ILE A 31 9.16 10.99 6.49
N ARG A 32 8.47 12.01 5.99
CA ARG A 32 9.05 12.99 5.06
C ARG A 32 10.21 13.76 5.68
N LYS A 33 10.08 14.20 6.95
CA LYS A 33 11.16 14.85 7.69
C LYS A 33 12.38 13.93 7.84
N GLN A 34 12.16 12.66 8.19
CA GLN A 34 13.23 11.68 8.27
C GLN A 34 13.91 11.49 6.92
N GLN A 35 13.14 11.33 5.84
CA GLN A 35 13.69 11.22 4.49
C GLN A 35 14.56 12.44 4.11
N SER A 36 14.13 13.66 4.44
CA SER A 36 14.93 14.87 4.20
C SER A 36 16.25 14.88 4.98
N ARG A 37 16.29 14.30 6.19
CA ARG A 37 17.53 14.21 6.99
C ARG A 37 18.55 13.23 6.41
N TYR A 38 18.10 12.18 5.73
CA TYR A 38 18.96 11.17 5.14
C TYR A 38 19.54 11.58 3.77
N GLY A 39 19.05 12.69 3.20
CA GLY A 39 19.61 13.34 2.01
C GLY A 39 19.88 12.35 0.87
N ASP A 40 21.15 12.07 0.64
CA ASP A 40 21.65 11.24 -0.47
C ASP A 40 21.54 9.73 -0.23
N ARG A 41 21.26 9.28 1.01
CA ARG A 41 21.09 7.85 1.31
C ARG A 41 19.74 7.30 0.84
N VAL A 42 18.79 8.17 0.51
CA VAL A 42 17.46 7.77 0.04
C VAL A 42 17.49 7.67 -1.48
N ILE A 43 17.66 6.46 -2.00
CA ILE A 43 17.57 6.21 -3.44
C ILE A 43 16.11 6.24 -3.90
N ARG A 44 15.82 7.05 -4.93
CA ARG A 44 14.55 6.94 -5.66
C ARG A 44 14.63 5.75 -6.58
N LEU A 45 14.10 4.61 -6.14
CA LEU A 45 13.92 3.46 -7.03
C LEU A 45 12.96 3.89 -8.15
N ARG A 46 13.48 3.99 -9.39
CA ARG A 46 12.62 4.14 -10.56
C ARG A 46 11.72 2.90 -10.58
N ARG A 47 10.40 3.11 -10.63
CA ARG A 47 9.45 2.00 -10.77
C ARG A 47 9.72 1.30 -12.09
N ASP A 48 10.54 0.26 -12.03
CA ASP A 48 10.65 -0.69 -13.10
C ASP A 48 9.38 -1.55 -13.07
N ARG A 49 8.46 -1.28 -14.00
CA ARG A 49 7.23 -2.06 -14.12
C ARG A 49 7.47 -3.43 -14.74
N ARG A 50 8.72 -3.79 -15.08
CA ARG A 50 9.05 -5.04 -15.79
C ARG A 50 8.88 -6.33 -14.97
N GLY A 51 8.47 -6.26 -13.70
CA GLY A 51 8.33 -7.45 -12.85
C GLY A 51 7.09 -7.53 -11.97
N ILE A 52 6.16 -6.58 -12.07
CA ILE A 52 4.88 -6.69 -11.35
C ILE A 52 3.89 -7.28 -12.34
N GLN A 53 3.71 -8.60 -12.30
CA GLN A 53 2.55 -9.22 -12.93
C GLN A 53 1.31 -8.51 -12.35
N PRO A 54 0.43 -7.94 -13.18
CA PRO A 54 -0.79 -7.35 -12.69
C PRO A 54 -1.54 -8.40 -11.87
N VAL A 55 -2.14 -7.99 -10.75
CA VAL A 55 -2.95 -8.88 -9.90
C VAL A 55 -4.08 -9.58 -10.67
N ALA A 56 -4.45 -9.06 -11.85
CA ALA A 56 -5.35 -9.68 -12.81
C ALA A 56 -4.85 -11.05 -13.30
N ASP A 57 -3.53 -11.22 -13.47
CA ASP A 57 -2.95 -12.47 -13.98
C ASP A 57 -2.87 -13.54 -12.87
N ILE A 58 -2.89 -13.13 -11.59
CA ILE A 58 -2.89 -14.03 -10.43
C ILE A 58 -4.30 -14.63 -10.20
N VAL A 59 -5.36 -13.93 -10.62
CA VAL A 59 -6.75 -14.36 -10.40
C VAL A 59 -7.29 -15.26 -11.52
N GLU A 60 -6.59 -15.36 -12.67
CA GLU A 60 -6.96 -16.27 -13.77
C GLU A 60 -6.80 -17.75 -13.36
N ASP A 61 -5.81 -18.09 -12.51
CA ASP A 61 -5.59 -19.46 -12.02
C ASP A 61 -6.64 -19.95 -11.01
N PHE A 62 -7.43 -19.04 -10.44
CA PHE A 62 -8.49 -19.34 -9.46
C PHE A 62 -9.90 -19.12 -10.02
N ALA A 63 -10.07 -19.18 -11.35
CA ALA A 63 -11.34 -18.92 -12.00
C ALA A 63 -12.50 -19.70 -11.35
N THR A 64 -13.41 -18.96 -10.73
CA THR A 64 -14.82 -19.35 -10.75
C THR A 64 -15.59 -18.28 -11.52
N PRO A 65 -16.42 -18.68 -12.49
CA PRO A 65 -17.22 -17.75 -13.26
C PRO A 65 -18.43 -17.35 -12.43
N LEU A 66 -18.65 -16.04 -12.25
CA LEU A 66 -19.97 -15.39 -12.23
C LEU A 66 -19.78 -13.87 -12.16
N ASP A 67 -20.39 -13.21 -13.15
CA ASP A 67 -20.77 -11.80 -13.19
C ASP A 67 -19.68 -10.74 -13.43
N THR A 68 -19.28 -10.65 -14.70
CA THR A 68 -18.80 -9.41 -15.34
C THR A 68 -19.87 -8.31 -15.19
N VAL A 69 -19.85 -7.59 -14.07
CA VAL A 69 -20.60 -6.34 -13.96
C VAL A 69 -19.87 -5.27 -14.76
N SER A 70 -20.43 -5.03 -15.95
CA SER A 70 -20.32 -3.83 -16.80
C SER A 70 -19.54 -2.67 -16.18
N ARG A 71 -18.30 -2.49 -16.66
CA ARG A 71 -17.50 -1.29 -16.43
C ARG A 71 -17.92 -0.23 -17.45
N PRO A 72 -18.58 0.88 -17.07
CA PRO A 72 -18.94 1.90 -18.05
C PRO A 72 -17.69 2.62 -18.56
N LEU A 73 -17.68 2.86 -19.86
CA LEU A 73 -16.61 3.53 -20.60
C LEU A 73 -16.37 4.93 -20.03
N ARG A 74 -15.14 5.17 -19.57
CA ARG A 74 -14.66 6.51 -19.17
C ARG A 74 -14.72 7.40 -20.40
N GLY A 75 -15.64 8.37 -20.43
CA GLY A 75 -15.75 9.38 -21.48
C GLY A 75 -14.49 10.26 -21.58
N PRO A 76 -14.32 10.99 -22.70
CA PRO A 76 -13.09 11.74 -22.97
C PRO A 76 -12.93 12.91 -22.00
N ILE A 77 -11.69 13.10 -21.54
CA ILE A 77 -11.26 14.27 -20.76
C ILE A 77 -11.31 15.46 -21.73
N ARG A 78 -12.13 16.45 -21.38
CA ARG A 78 -12.24 17.72 -22.09
C ARG A 78 -11.02 18.60 -21.86
#